data_AF-A0A2N5VHX4-F1
#
_entry.id   AF-A0A2N5VHX4-F1
#
_cell.length_a   1.000
_cell.length_b   1.000
_cell.length_c   1.000
_cell.angle_alpha   90.00
_cell.angle_beta   90.00
_cell.angle_gamma   90.00
#
_symmetry.space_group_name_H-M   'P 1'
#
loop_
_entity.id
_entity.type
_entity.pdbx_description
1 polymer ?
#
loop_
_entity_poly.entity_id
_entity_poly.type
_entity_poly.pdbx_seq_one_letter_code
_entity_poly.pdbx_strand_id
1 'polypeptide(L)'
;MCGHVEATQKIGEVCRAVGLCLTCIQPLQDVIESRKPPANGATKATKLFPVMEALNTKLLLVCSSALPADQLNPSTQTAVDNLRVIRTAAANWSPHPTKVTFEALLWGTHINLWCQAWTIVLAVDMENVGVPLDSLNTLACEWAGLTVPGGIQLNADTDLRKSISELSNLLGTKIFLPQMGDGAWVATPLAQVTAEMPALMSWSRSSCFFLMESDRGGYLPMGAIIEAVVMTAYAVPWCLDISNTSQRAPAESTQITAMTFETLASKNSAPFW
;
A
#
# COMPACT_ATOMS: atom_id res chain seq x y z
N MET A 1 5.83 -24.96 4.71
CA MET A 1 6.52 -24.07 3.74
C MET A 1 6.49 -24.60 2.31
N CYS A 2 6.72 -25.90 2.06
CA CYS A 2 6.83 -26.45 0.69
C CYS A 2 5.63 -26.13 -0.23
N GLY A 3 4.38 -26.34 0.23
CA GLY A 3 3.20 -26.14 -0.62
C GLY A 3 2.90 -24.69 -1.00
N HIS A 4 3.27 -23.70 -0.17
CA HIS A 4 3.04 -22.30 -0.52
C HIS A 4 4.01 -21.83 -1.60
N VAL A 5 5.28 -22.26 -1.53
CA VAL A 5 6.29 -21.92 -2.54
C VAL A 5 5.95 -22.55 -3.88
N GLU A 6 5.49 -23.80 -3.90
CA GLU A 6 5.08 -24.46 -5.16
C GLU A 6 3.87 -23.76 -5.81
N ALA A 7 2.84 -23.39 -5.03
CA ALA A 7 1.71 -22.62 -5.55
C ALA A 7 2.17 -21.26 -6.09
N THR A 8 3.08 -20.60 -5.38
CA THR A 8 3.67 -19.32 -5.76
C THR A 8 4.46 -19.41 -7.07
N GLN A 9 5.23 -20.48 -7.25
CA GLN A 9 5.97 -20.71 -8.50
C GLN A 9 5.02 -20.81 -9.70
N LYS A 10 3.91 -21.56 -9.57
CA LYS A 10 2.89 -21.67 -10.61
C LYS A 10 2.24 -20.32 -10.94
N ILE A 11 1.95 -19.50 -9.93
CA ILE A 11 1.45 -18.13 -10.15
C ILE A 11 2.47 -17.31 -10.93
N GLY A 12 3.74 -17.33 -10.51
CA GLY A 12 4.81 -16.62 -11.20
C GLY A 12 5.00 -17.08 -12.64
N GLU A 13 4.88 -18.38 -12.92
CA GLU A 13 4.92 -18.94 -14.28
C GLU A 13 3.78 -18.42 -15.15
N VAL A 14 2.55 -18.43 -14.65
CA VAL A 14 1.38 -17.90 -15.36
C VAL A 14 1.56 -16.41 -15.65
N CYS A 15 1.94 -15.61 -14.65
CA CYS A 15 2.18 -14.17 -14.85
C CYS A 15 3.25 -13.91 -15.93
N ARG A 16 4.39 -14.60 -15.86
CA ARG A 16 5.44 -14.46 -16.87
C ARG A 16 4.99 -14.89 -18.27
N ALA A 17 4.20 -15.96 -18.37
CA ALA A 17 3.69 -16.45 -19.64
C ALA A 17 2.76 -15.44 -20.34
N VAL A 18 2.05 -14.60 -19.58
CA VAL A 18 1.20 -13.52 -20.11
C VAL A 18 1.86 -12.14 -20.10
N GLY A 19 3.17 -12.06 -19.83
CA GLY A 19 3.92 -10.80 -19.83
C GLY A 19 3.67 -9.89 -18.61
N LEU A 20 3.09 -10.41 -17.53
CA LEU A 20 2.86 -9.68 -16.28
C LEU A 20 4.09 -9.77 -15.36
N CYS A 21 4.41 -8.64 -14.72
CA CYS A 21 5.42 -8.54 -13.68
C CYS A 21 4.74 -8.31 -12.32
N LEU A 22 5.19 -9.03 -11.29
CA LEU A 22 4.66 -8.88 -9.94
C LEU A 22 5.50 -7.84 -9.20
N THR A 23 4.86 -6.72 -8.85
CA THR A 23 5.55 -5.53 -8.34
C THR A 23 5.82 -5.59 -6.85
N CYS A 24 4.92 -6.21 -6.06
CA CYS A 24 5.00 -6.21 -4.60
C CYS A 24 4.31 -7.43 -3.97
N ILE A 25 4.82 -7.90 -2.83
CA ILE A 25 4.06 -8.71 -1.86
C ILE A 25 3.52 -7.78 -0.78
N GLN A 26 2.21 -7.84 -0.54
CA GLN A 26 1.54 -7.03 0.46
C GLN A 26 0.34 -7.75 1.10
N PRO A 27 -0.04 -7.40 2.34
CA PRO A 27 0.73 -6.65 3.33
C PRO A 27 1.42 -7.57 4.37
N LEU A 28 2.56 -7.14 4.93
CA LEU A 28 3.05 -7.65 6.22
C LEU A 28 2.54 -6.76 7.36
N GLN A 29 1.68 -7.32 8.21
CA GLN A 29 1.00 -6.59 9.29
C GLN A 29 1.60 -6.90 10.67
N ASP A 30 1.29 -6.05 11.65
CA ASP A 30 1.54 -6.27 13.08
C ASP A 30 3.00 -6.56 13.42
N VAL A 31 3.90 -5.74 12.84
CA VAL A 31 5.34 -5.79 13.11
C VAL A 31 5.94 -4.43 13.46
N ILE A 32 5.35 -3.31 13.03
CA ILE A 32 5.94 -1.97 13.19
C ILE A 32 5.72 -1.42 14.60
N GLU A 33 4.48 -1.39 15.09
CA GLU A 33 4.17 -0.97 16.47
C GLU A 33 4.26 -2.12 17.49
N SER A 34 4.82 -3.27 17.11
CA SER A 34 4.90 -4.46 17.97
C SER A 34 5.77 -4.22 19.21
N ARG A 35 5.27 -4.64 20.38
CA ARG A 35 6.03 -4.71 21.65
C ARG A 35 7.04 -5.85 21.72
N LYS A 36 6.96 -6.84 20.81
CA LYS A 36 7.91 -7.95 20.73
C LYS A 36 9.29 -7.43 20.29
N PRO A 37 10.39 -8.14 20.61
CA PRO A 37 11.71 -7.77 20.14
C PRO A 37 11.75 -7.58 18.62
N PRO A 38 12.47 -6.56 18.08
CA PRO A 38 12.51 -6.27 16.63
C PRO A 38 12.86 -7.46 15.73
N ALA A 39 13.69 -8.39 16.22
CA ALA A 39 14.02 -9.63 15.53
C ALA A 39 12.79 -10.49 15.14
N ASN A 40 11.68 -10.37 15.87
CA ASN A 40 10.42 -11.04 15.52
C ASN A 40 9.84 -10.54 14.20
N GLY A 41 9.85 -9.23 13.97
CA GLY A 41 9.41 -8.62 12.72
C GLY A 41 10.25 -9.09 11.54
N ALA A 42 11.58 -9.06 11.67
CA ALA A 42 12.48 -9.58 10.64
C ALA A 42 12.26 -11.08 10.38
N THR A 43 12.02 -11.89 11.42
CA THR A 43 11.71 -13.33 11.25
C THR A 43 10.40 -13.55 10.47
N LYS A 44 9.40 -12.69 10.65
CA LYS A 44 8.17 -12.75 9.85
C LYS A 44 8.44 -12.32 8.40
N ALA A 45 9.19 -11.25 8.18
CA ALA A 45 9.57 -10.78 6.85
C ALA A 45 10.38 -11.81 6.07
N THR A 46 11.38 -12.44 6.70
CA THR A 46 12.26 -13.43 6.03
C THR A 46 11.53 -14.67 5.56
N LYS A 47 10.38 -15.02 6.17
CA LYS A 47 9.51 -16.11 5.68
C LYS A 47 8.84 -15.78 4.35
N LEU A 48 8.69 -14.51 4.01
CA LEU A 48 8.11 -14.06 2.74
C LEU A 48 9.15 -13.99 1.63
N PHE A 49 10.44 -13.86 1.94
CA PHE A 49 11.47 -13.67 0.90
C PHE A 49 11.56 -14.84 -0.11
N PRO A 50 11.45 -16.13 0.28
CA PRO A 50 11.37 -17.22 -0.70
C PRO A 50 10.15 -17.15 -1.63
N VAL A 51 9.02 -16.63 -1.13
CA VAL A 51 7.80 -16.39 -1.93
C VAL A 51 8.07 -15.26 -2.92
N MET A 52 8.71 -14.18 -2.46
CA MET A 52 9.09 -13.05 -3.30
C MET A 52 10.03 -13.46 -4.44
N GLU A 53 11.03 -14.31 -4.16
CA GLU A 53 11.92 -14.88 -5.19
C GLU A 53 11.14 -15.71 -6.23
N ALA A 54 10.22 -16.57 -5.79
CA ALA A 54 9.41 -17.39 -6.70
C ALA A 54 8.51 -16.54 -7.62
N LEU A 55 8.03 -15.39 -7.14
CA LEU A 55 7.26 -14.42 -7.91
C LEU A 55 8.12 -13.42 -8.69
N ASN A 56 9.44 -13.43 -8.51
CA ASN A 56 10.37 -12.44 -9.06
C ASN A 56 9.97 -10.99 -8.69
N THR A 57 9.59 -10.77 -7.43
CA THR A 57 9.28 -9.44 -6.89
C THR A 57 10.29 -9.05 -5.82
N LYS A 58 10.60 -7.75 -5.74
CA LYS A 58 11.66 -7.20 -4.87
C LYS A 58 11.14 -6.21 -3.84
N LEU A 59 9.81 -6.03 -3.74
CA LEU A 59 9.21 -5.06 -2.83
C LEU A 59 8.28 -5.76 -1.85
N LEU A 60 8.55 -5.59 -0.55
CA LEU A 60 7.66 -6.00 0.53
C LEU A 60 6.98 -4.75 1.10
N LEU A 61 5.64 -4.73 1.09
CA LEU A 61 4.89 -3.71 1.81
C LEU A 61 4.65 -4.18 3.25
N VAL A 62 5.01 -3.31 4.18
CA VAL A 62 4.73 -3.44 5.61
C VAL A 62 3.79 -2.31 5.98
N CYS A 63 2.76 -2.58 6.76
CA CYS A 63 1.76 -1.57 7.10
C CYS A 63 1.71 -1.31 8.62
N SER A 64 1.11 -0.18 9.01
CA SER A 64 0.77 0.10 10.40
C SER A 64 -0.24 -0.91 10.95
N SER A 65 -0.26 -1.07 12.27
CA SER A 65 -1.11 -2.05 12.94
C SER A 65 -2.48 -1.46 13.31
N ALA A 66 -3.51 -2.30 13.24
CA ALA A 66 -4.87 -2.00 13.67
C ALA A 66 -5.24 -2.72 14.99
N LEU A 67 -4.25 -3.33 15.67
CA LEU A 67 -4.48 -4.02 16.94
C LEU A 67 -4.86 -3.01 18.04
N PRO A 68 -5.54 -3.46 19.11
CA PRO A 68 -5.85 -2.62 20.27
C PRO A 68 -4.62 -1.92 20.85
N ALA A 69 -4.78 -0.66 21.28
CA ALA A 69 -3.69 0.20 21.72
C ALA A 69 -2.88 -0.36 22.91
N ASP A 70 -3.50 -1.13 23.79
CA ASP A 70 -2.83 -1.80 24.91
C ASP A 70 -1.84 -2.89 24.44
N GLN A 71 -2.05 -3.45 23.24
CA GLN A 71 -1.18 -4.46 22.63
C GLN A 71 -0.02 -3.85 21.83
N LEU A 72 -0.05 -2.55 21.56
CA LEU A 72 0.90 -1.85 20.68
C LEU A 72 1.77 -0.86 21.44
N ASN A 73 2.98 -0.61 20.93
CA ASN A 73 3.83 0.46 21.43
C ASN A 73 3.62 1.73 20.57
N PRO A 74 3.13 2.84 21.15
CA PRO A 74 2.88 4.07 20.39
C PRO A 74 4.14 4.86 20.05
N SER A 75 5.32 4.42 20.52
CA SER A 75 6.58 5.14 20.29
C SER A 75 7.01 5.09 18.83
N THR A 76 7.18 6.27 18.21
CA THR A 76 7.80 6.41 16.88
C THR A 76 9.18 5.75 16.83
N GLN A 77 9.96 5.81 17.92
CA GLN A 77 11.26 5.14 17.99
C GLN A 77 11.13 3.61 17.86
N THR A 78 10.08 3.02 18.44
CA THR A 78 9.79 1.58 18.28
C THR A 78 9.49 1.24 16.82
N ALA A 79 8.68 2.07 16.14
CA ALA A 79 8.40 1.89 14.72
C ALA A 79 9.68 1.96 13.86
N VAL A 80 10.56 2.94 14.16
CA VAL A 80 11.87 3.10 13.49
C VAL A 80 12.76 1.86 13.72
N ASP A 81 12.89 1.39 14.95
CA ASP A 81 13.77 0.26 15.28
C ASP A 81 13.25 -1.05 14.67
N ASN A 82 11.94 -1.29 14.72
CA ASN A 82 11.30 -2.45 14.09
C ASN A 82 11.47 -2.43 12.56
N LEU A 83 11.21 -1.28 11.92
CA LEU A 83 11.42 -1.13 10.47
C LEU A 83 12.90 -1.32 10.11
N ARG A 84 13.83 -0.76 10.90
CA ARG A 84 15.28 -0.88 10.68
C ARG A 84 15.76 -2.33 10.70
N VAL A 85 15.23 -3.18 11.57
CA VAL A 85 15.65 -4.60 11.57
C VAL A 85 15.05 -5.35 10.37
N ILE A 86 13.81 -5.04 9.97
CA ILE A 86 13.17 -5.62 8.78
C ILE A 86 13.92 -5.24 7.49
N ARG A 87 14.22 -3.95 7.27
CA ARG A 87 14.95 -3.53 6.06
C ARG A 87 16.39 -4.02 6.00
N THR A 88 17.02 -4.30 7.14
CA THR A 88 18.37 -4.87 7.20
C THR A 88 18.33 -6.33 6.77
N ALA A 89 17.34 -7.09 7.25
CA ALA A 89 17.11 -8.45 6.78
C ALA A 89 16.80 -8.50 5.28
N ALA A 90 16.00 -7.55 4.77
CA ALA A 90 15.67 -7.45 3.35
C ALA A 90 16.90 -7.10 2.48
N ALA A 91 17.75 -6.16 2.93
CA ALA A 91 18.99 -5.80 2.25
C ALA A 91 19.99 -6.97 2.19
N ASN A 92 20.05 -7.75 3.26
CA ASN A 92 20.98 -8.89 3.40
C ASN A 92 20.42 -10.20 2.82
N TRP A 93 19.22 -10.19 2.26
CA TRP A 93 18.65 -11.39 1.65
C TRP A 93 19.44 -11.79 0.40
N SER A 94 19.66 -13.10 0.25
CA SER A 94 20.32 -13.73 -0.88
C SER A 94 19.37 -14.77 -1.48
N PRO A 95 19.23 -14.86 -2.82
CA PRO A 95 20.16 -14.37 -3.85
C PRO A 95 20.03 -12.89 -4.22
N HIS A 96 18.90 -12.22 -3.95
CA HIS A 96 18.68 -10.83 -4.36
C HIS A 96 18.26 -9.94 -3.19
N PRO A 97 18.89 -8.77 -3.00
CA PRO A 97 18.43 -7.79 -2.03
C PRO A 97 16.99 -7.35 -2.30
N THR A 98 16.21 -7.21 -1.23
CA THR A 98 14.80 -6.80 -1.25
C THR A 98 14.65 -5.39 -0.67
N LYS A 99 13.67 -4.64 -1.19
CA LYS A 99 13.23 -3.34 -0.69
C LYS A 99 11.99 -3.48 0.19
N VAL A 100 11.82 -2.54 1.11
CA VAL A 100 10.68 -2.48 2.02
C VAL A 100 9.97 -1.16 1.82
N THR A 101 8.65 -1.17 1.75
CA THR A 101 7.86 0.05 1.82
C THR A 101 6.96 0.05 3.05
N PHE A 102 6.86 1.18 3.73
CA PHE A 102 6.06 1.33 4.94
C PHE A 102 4.81 2.17 4.67
N GLU A 103 3.64 1.54 4.84
CA GLU A 103 2.34 2.15 4.64
C GLU A 103 1.67 2.53 5.97
N ALA A 104 1.13 3.75 6.04
CA ALA A 104 0.20 4.14 7.09
C ALA A 104 -1.24 3.84 6.62
N LEU A 105 -1.88 2.87 7.25
CA LEU A 105 -3.29 2.56 6.97
C LEU A 105 -4.19 3.61 7.62
N LEU A 106 -5.26 4.01 6.93
CA LEU A 106 -6.21 5.00 7.45
C LEU A 106 -6.92 4.56 8.75
N TRP A 107 -6.93 3.25 9.03
CA TRP A 107 -7.45 2.65 10.25
C TRP A 107 -6.34 2.18 11.22
N GLY A 108 -5.09 2.62 11.02
CA GLY A 108 -3.99 2.31 11.93
C GLY A 108 -4.19 2.92 13.32
N THR A 109 -3.84 2.19 14.37
CA THR A 109 -4.13 2.57 15.76
C THR A 109 -3.30 3.77 16.24
N HIS A 110 -2.04 3.86 15.82
CA HIS A 110 -1.13 4.95 16.19
C HIS A 110 -0.53 5.69 14.99
N ILE A 111 -0.42 5.01 13.85
CA ILE A 111 0.15 5.53 12.61
C ILE A 111 -0.89 5.39 11.51
N ASN A 112 -1.46 6.50 11.07
CA ASN A 112 -2.50 6.54 10.04
C ASN A 112 -2.35 7.71 9.06
N LEU A 113 -1.27 8.50 9.17
CA LEU A 113 -0.96 9.59 8.24
C LEU A 113 0.32 9.27 7.45
N TRP A 114 0.33 9.63 6.17
CA TRP A 114 1.51 9.45 5.32
C TRP A 114 2.73 10.19 5.87
N CYS A 115 2.54 11.37 6.50
CA CYS A 115 3.62 12.18 7.06
C CYS A 115 4.29 11.50 8.27
N GLN A 116 3.54 10.71 9.05
CA GLN A 116 4.09 9.87 10.12
C GLN A 116 4.94 8.74 9.53
N ALA A 117 4.44 8.05 8.50
CA ALA A 117 5.20 7.02 7.80
C ALA A 117 6.47 7.58 7.16
N TRP A 118 6.38 8.76 6.54
CA TRP A 118 7.52 9.47 5.97
C TRP A 118 8.58 9.81 7.01
N THR A 119 8.17 10.33 8.18
CA THR A 119 9.07 10.63 9.30
C THR A 119 9.83 9.39 9.76
N ILE A 120 9.14 8.24 9.86
CA ILE A 120 9.74 6.96 10.24
C ILE A 120 10.72 6.47 9.16
N VAL A 121 10.34 6.53 7.89
CA VAL A 121 11.18 6.11 6.75
C VAL A 121 12.47 6.95 6.66
N LEU A 122 12.37 8.27 6.89
CA LEU A 122 13.55 9.14 6.95
C LEU A 122 14.44 8.81 8.15
N ALA A 123 13.86 8.56 9.33
CA ALA A 123 14.62 8.24 10.54
C ALA A 123 15.31 6.86 10.50
N VAL A 124 14.85 5.93 9.65
CA VAL A 124 15.57 4.69 9.37
C VAL A 124 16.84 4.96 8.55
N ASP A 125 16.86 6.05 7.78
CA ASP A 125 18.01 6.62 7.04
C ASP A 125 18.75 5.63 6.13
N MET A 126 18.02 4.99 5.22
CA MET A 126 18.61 3.95 4.36
C MET A 126 17.93 3.82 2.99
N GLU A 127 18.66 3.45 1.93
CA GLU A 127 18.16 3.51 0.54
C GLU A 127 17.08 2.49 0.17
N ASN A 128 17.09 1.25 0.68
CA ASN A 128 16.10 0.22 0.35
C ASN A 128 14.83 0.26 1.22
N VAL A 129 14.51 1.42 1.82
CA VAL A 129 13.23 1.67 2.48
C VAL A 129 12.57 2.95 1.98
N GLY A 130 11.26 2.90 1.77
CA GLY A 130 10.46 3.99 1.20
C GLY A 130 9.00 3.96 1.67
N VAL A 131 8.18 4.84 1.12
CA VAL A 131 6.72 4.88 1.32
C VAL A 131 5.99 4.49 0.03
N PRO A 132 4.78 3.88 0.10
CA PRO A 132 4.02 3.60 -1.10
C PRO A 132 3.34 4.88 -1.58
N LEU A 133 2.77 5.68 -0.68
CA LEU A 133 1.78 6.73 -0.96
C LEU A 133 0.49 6.12 -1.53
N ASP A 134 -0.40 5.75 -0.61
CA ASP A 134 -1.74 5.29 -0.94
C ASP A 134 -2.72 6.46 -0.86
N SER A 135 -3.39 6.73 -1.98
CA SER A 135 -4.32 7.85 -2.11
C SER A 135 -5.59 7.71 -1.28
N LEU A 136 -6.14 6.50 -1.17
CA LEU A 136 -7.32 6.24 -0.38
C LEU A 136 -7.00 6.45 1.10
N ASN A 137 -5.89 5.87 1.58
CA ASN A 137 -5.45 6.02 2.96
C ASN A 137 -5.19 7.50 3.32
N THR A 138 -4.50 8.22 2.43
CA THR A 138 -4.17 9.64 2.64
C THR A 138 -5.42 10.52 2.64
N LEU A 139 -6.20 10.48 1.57
CA LEU A 139 -7.34 11.38 1.39
C LEU A 139 -8.50 11.04 2.33
N ALA A 140 -8.65 9.77 2.73
CA ALA A 140 -9.65 9.39 3.73
C ALA A 140 -9.34 9.95 5.12
N CYS A 141 -8.07 10.09 5.49
CA CYS A 141 -7.65 10.65 6.77
C CYS A 141 -7.60 12.18 6.78
N GLU A 142 -7.31 12.81 5.65
CA GLU A 142 -7.00 14.25 5.61
C GLU A 142 -8.08 15.12 4.98
N TRP A 143 -8.95 14.55 4.13
CA TRP A 143 -9.97 15.33 3.42
C TRP A 143 -11.38 14.75 3.59
N ALA A 144 -11.52 13.44 3.43
CA ALA A 144 -12.79 12.77 3.63
C ALA A 144 -13.21 12.82 5.10
N GLY A 145 -14.47 13.12 5.32
CA GLY A 145 -15.12 13.15 6.61
C GLY A 145 -15.99 11.91 6.82
N LEU A 146 -15.39 10.71 6.81
CA LEU A 146 -16.15 9.45 6.82
C LEU A 146 -17.00 9.24 8.09
N THR A 147 -16.74 10.00 9.17
CA THR A 147 -17.48 9.96 10.43
C THR A 147 -18.23 11.26 10.74
N VAL A 148 -18.27 12.22 9.80
CA VAL A 148 -18.95 13.51 9.99
C VAL A 148 -20.07 13.69 8.96
N PRO A 149 -21.16 14.42 9.30
CA PRO A 149 -22.22 14.69 8.35
C PRO A 149 -21.70 15.38 7.08
N GLY A 150 -22.12 14.90 5.91
CA GLY A 150 -21.71 15.47 4.63
C GLY A 150 -20.38 14.94 4.07
N GLY A 151 -19.72 13.99 4.74
CA GLY A 151 -18.65 13.19 4.13
C GLY A 151 -17.32 13.91 3.88
N ILE A 152 -17.18 15.16 4.31
CA ILE A 152 -15.98 16.02 4.14
C ILE A 152 -15.64 16.66 5.49
N GLN A 153 -14.34 16.71 5.84
CA GLN A 153 -13.89 17.31 7.09
C GLN A 153 -14.06 18.83 7.12
N LEU A 154 -14.14 19.39 8.34
CA LEU A 154 -14.07 20.84 8.50
C LEU A 154 -12.69 21.34 8.04
N ASN A 155 -12.64 22.41 7.24
CA ASN A 155 -11.41 22.96 6.64
C ASN A 155 -10.66 22.02 5.67
N ALA A 156 -11.29 20.95 5.20
CA ALA A 156 -10.66 19.91 4.37
C ALA A 156 -9.82 20.47 3.21
N ASP A 157 -10.32 21.45 2.46
CA ASP A 157 -9.56 22.02 1.33
C ASP A 157 -8.29 22.78 1.75
N THR A 158 -8.32 23.44 2.91
CA THR A 158 -7.16 24.15 3.43
C THR A 158 -6.12 23.17 3.95
N ASP A 159 -6.55 22.16 4.69
CA ASP A 159 -5.67 21.14 5.25
C ASP A 159 -5.07 20.25 4.16
N LEU A 160 -5.87 19.87 3.16
CA LEU A 160 -5.41 19.15 1.98
C LEU A 160 -4.37 19.97 1.20
N ARG A 161 -4.61 21.26 0.92
CA ARG A 161 -3.61 22.10 0.22
C ARG A 161 -2.27 22.11 0.94
N LYS A 162 -2.27 22.19 2.28
CA LYS A 162 -1.05 22.13 3.07
C LYS A 162 -0.38 20.75 2.94
N SER A 163 -1.15 19.68 3.14
CA SER A 163 -0.64 18.30 3.06
C SER A 163 -0.04 17.98 1.68
N ILE A 164 -0.77 18.30 0.60
CA ILE A 164 -0.34 18.12 -0.79
C ILE A 164 0.92 18.94 -1.10
N SER A 165 1.01 20.17 -0.58
CA SER A 165 2.23 20.98 -0.71
C SER A 165 3.42 20.37 0.04
N GLU A 166 3.22 19.69 1.17
CA GLU A 166 4.29 18.97 1.86
C GLU A 166 4.68 17.70 1.08
N LEU A 167 3.69 16.96 0.58
CA LEU A 167 3.87 15.73 -0.20
C LEU A 167 4.62 16.00 -1.52
N SER A 168 4.34 17.11 -2.20
CA SER A 168 5.01 17.45 -3.46
C SER A 168 6.51 17.71 -3.31
N ASN A 169 6.99 17.93 -2.08
CA ASN A 169 8.39 18.16 -1.77
C ASN A 169 9.12 16.89 -1.29
N LEU A 170 8.48 15.71 -1.32
CA LEU A 170 9.12 14.47 -0.94
C LEU A 170 10.25 14.09 -1.91
N LEU A 171 11.21 13.33 -1.41
CA LEU A 171 12.23 12.71 -2.26
C LEU A 171 11.58 11.59 -3.08
N GLY A 172 11.38 11.81 -4.39
CA GLY A 172 10.78 10.81 -5.27
C GLY A 172 11.49 9.45 -5.27
N THR A 173 12.79 9.42 -4.95
CA THR A 173 13.59 8.19 -4.81
C THR A 173 13.21 7.33 -3.60
N LYS A 174 12.42 7.85 -2.66
CA LYS A 174 11.90 7.16 -1.48
C LYS A 174 10.42 6.80 -1.62
N ILE A 175 9.80 7.07 -2.76
CA ILE A 175 8.44 6.61 -3.09
C ILE A 175 8.61 5.33 -3.90
N PHE A 176 8.12 4.21 -3.38
CA PHE A 176 8.38 2.89 -3.99
C PHE A 176 7.21 2.35 -4.80
N LEU A 177 5.97 2.69 -4.45
CA LEU A 177 4.78 2.19 -5.15
C LEU A 177 3.53 3.04 -4.84
N PRO A 178 3.28 4.14 -5.55
CA PRO A 178 2.03 4.90 -5.46
C PRO A 178 0.84 3.99 -5.74
N GLN A 179 -0.07 3.94 -4.77
CA GLN A 179 -1.29 3.15 -4.82
C GLN A 179 -2.47 4.11 -4.99
N MET A 180 -3.06 4.08 -6.17
CA MET A 180 -4.11 5.00 -6.57
C MET A 180 -5.46 4.29 -6.55
N GLY A 181 -6.41 4.90 -5.84
CA GLY A 181 -7.78 4.43 -5.71
C GLY A 181 -8.66 5.59 -5.25
N ASP A 182 -9.83 5.74 -5.85
CA ASP A 182 -10.83 6.73 -5.42
C ASP A 182 -11.73 6.11 -4.34
N GLY A 183 -12.44 6.91 -3.57
CA GLY A 183 -13.34 6.45 -2.51
C GLY A 183 -14.78 6.75 -2.84
N ALA A 184 -15.71 5.88 -2.46
CA ALA A 184 -17.14 6.12 -2.64
C ALA A 184 -17.68 7.15 -1.63
N TRP A 185 -18.55 8.06 -2.10
CA TRP A 185 -19.19 9.09 -1.30
C TRP A 185 -19.91 8.52 -0.07
N VAL A 186 -19.64 9.13 1.09
CA VAL A 186 -20.27 8.78 2.36
C VAL A 186 -21.19 9.93 2.80
N ALA A 187 -22.48 9.81 2.46
CA ALA A 187 -23.48 10.82 2.84
C ALA A 187 -23.79 10.78 4.34
N THR A 188 -23.87 9.57 4.90
CA THR A 188 -24.17 9.33 6.31
C THR A 188 -22.91 8.85 7.01
N PRO A 189 -22.54 9.42 8.17
CA PRO A 189 -21.39 8.97 8.95
C PRO A 189 -21.35 7.45 9.09
N LEU A 190 -20.18 6.86 8.84
CA LEU A 190 -20.00 5.43 8.98
C LEU A 190 -20.20 5.02 10.44
N ALA A 191 -21.11 4.08 10.66
CA ALA A 191 -21.25 3.43 11.95
C ALA A 191 -20.13 2.42 12.16
N GLN A 192 -19.68 2.27 13.40
CA GLN A 192 -18.78 1.19 13.76
C GLN A 192 -19.44 -0.16 13.47
N VAL A 193 -18.73 -1.03 12.75
CA VAL A 193 -19.24 -2.36 12.38
C VAL A 193 -19.02 -3.34 13.52
N THR A 194 -17.78 -3.46 14.02
CA THR A 194 -17.46 -4.21 15.25
C THR A 194 -16.31 -3.53 16.00
N ALA A 195 -15.98 -4.00 17.21
CA ALA A 195 -14.79 -3.56 17.95
C ALA A 195 -13.48 -3.88 17.20
N GLU A 196 -13.47 -4.95 16.41
CA GLU A 196 -12.30 -5.50 15.71
C GLU A 196 -12.20 -5.03 14.24
N MET A 197 -13.30 -4.54 13.67
CA MET A 197 -13.35 -3.93 12.34
C MET A 197 -13.81 -2.48 12.45
N PRO A 198 -12.87 -1.53 12.49
CA PRO A 198 -13.18 -0.11 12.38
C PRO A 198 -14.01 0.16 11.12
N ALA A 199 -14.95 1.09 11.21
CA ALA A 199 -15.86 1.45 10.11
C ALA A 199 -15.10 1.78 8.82
N LEU A 200 -13.99 2.48 9.00
CA LEU A 200 -12.99 2.85 8.01
C LEU A 200 -12.39 1.65 7.23
N MET A 201 -12.06 0.56 7.93
CA MET A 201 -11.55 -0.66 7.31
C MET A 201 -12.63 -1.37 6.49
N SER A 202 -13.88 -1.35 6.97
CA SER A 202 -15.00 -1.92 6.22
C SER A 202 -15.27 -1.13 4.93
N TRP A 203 -15.23 0.20 5.00
CA TRP A 203 -15.43 1.06 3.84
C TRP A 203 -14.32 0.88 2.80
N SER A 204 -13.04 0.90 3.20
CA SER A 204 -11.94 0.75 2.23
C SER A 204 -12.01 -0.56 1.43
N ARG A 205 -12.43 -1.65 2.07
CA ARG A 205 -12.57 -3.00 1.48
C ARG A 205 -13.79 -3.20 0.59
N SER A 206 -14.65 -2.20 0.48
CA SER A 206 -15.94 -2.31 -0.21
C SER A 206 -16.24 -1.16 -1.16
N SER A 207 -15.51 -0.05 -1.02
CA SER A 207 -15.88 1.26 -1.53
C SER A 207 -14.70 1.99 -2.17
N CYS A 208 -13.65 1.27 -2.57
CA CYS A 208 -12.55 1.83 -3.36
C CYS A 208 -12.82 1.63 -4.85
N PHE A 209 -12.79 2.71 -5.62
CA PHE A 209 -13.16 2.82 -7.03
C PHE A 209 -11.95 3.12 -7.92
N PHE A 210 -12.15 3.01 -9.25
CA PHE A 210 -11.15 3.56 -10.16
C PHE A 210 -11.12 5.09 -10.04
N LEU A 211 -9.99 5.66 -10.48
CA LEU A 211 -9.75 7.09 -10.40
C LEU A 211 -10.84 7.87 -11.12
N MET A 212 -11.41 8.86 -10.43
CA MET A 212 -12.33 9.85 -11.01
C MET A 212 -13.63 9.26 -11.56
N GLU A 213 -14.08 8.09 -11.08
CA GLU A 213 -15.42 7.53 -11.35
C GLU A 213 -16.53 8.31 -10.60
N SER A 214 -16.57 9.63 -10.80
CA SER A 214 -17.50 10.55 -10.15
C SER A 214 -18.96 10.30 -10.52
N ASP A 215 -19.22 9.78 -11.73
CA ASP A 215 -20.52 9.30 -12.18
C ASP A 215 -21.00 8.06 -11.41
N ARG A 216 -20.08 7.33 -10.78
CA ARG A 216 -20.36 6.16 -9.92
C ARG A 216 -20.26 6.48 -8.43
N GLY A 217 -20.04 7.74 -8.07
CA GLY A 217 -19.95 8.20 -6.69
C GLY A 217 -18.53 8.28 -6.13
N GLY A 218 -17.49 8.18 -6.95
CA GLY A 218 -16.12 8.57 -6.57
C GLY A 218 -16.08 10.07 -6.26
N TYR A 219 -15.35 10.47 -5.21
CA TYR A 219 -15.40 11.86 -4.75
C TYR A 219 -14.11 12.39 -4.13
N LEU A 220 -13.09 11.55 -3.96
CA LEU A 220 -11.84 12.01 -3.38
C LEU A 220 -11.12 12.95 -4.36
N PRO A 221 -10.36 13.94 -3.86
CA PRO A 221 -9.67 14.92 -4.70
C PRO A 221 -8.41 14.32 -5.37
N MET A 222 -8.62 13.32 -6.23
CA MET A 222 -7.58 12.52 -6.87
C MET A 222 -6.59 13.34 -7.67
N GLY A 223 -7.05 14.41 -8.34
CA GLY A 223 -6.17 15.30 -9.10
C GLY A 223 -5.05 15.90 -8.24
N ALA A 224 -5.36 16.30 -7.00
CA ALA A 224 -4.40 16.95 -6.12
C ALA A 224 -3.27 16.00 -5.68
N ILE A 225 -3.61 14.76 -5.31
CA ILE A 225 -2.59 13.78 -4.88
C ILE A 225 -1.76 13.27 -6.04
N ILE A 226 -2.37 13.05 -7.21
CA ILE A 226 -1.65 12.65 -8.43
C ILE A 226 -0.65 13.73 -8.83
N GLU A 227 -1.08 15.00 -8.84
CA GLU A 227 -0.22 16.14 -9.13
C GLU A 227 0.96 16.21 -8.15
N ALA A 228 0.71 16.08 -6.85
CA ALA A 228 1.80 16.11 -5.87
C ALA A 228 2.81 14.98 -6.05
N VAL A 229 2.38 13.74 -6.32
CA VAL A 229 3.30 12.62 -6.63
C VAL A 229 4.11 12.89 -7.90
N VAL A 230 3.50 13.48 -8.93
CA VAL A 230 4.24 13.88 -10.14
C VAL A 230 5.31 14.94 -9.82
N MET A 231 4.99 15.90 -8.95
CA MET A 231 5.90 16.97 -8.54
C MET A 231 7.12 16.49 -7.75
N THR A 232 7.08 15.30 -7.15
CA THR A 232 8.26 14.68 -6.52
C THR A 232 9.25 14.11 -7.55
N ALA A 233 8.99 14.25 -8.84
CA ALA A 233 9.71 13.61 -9.95
C ALA A 233 9.76 12.08 -9.85
N TYR A 234 8.73 11.46 -9.25
CA TYR A 234 8.57 10.02 -9.23
C TYR A 234 8.38 9.49 -10.66
N ALA A 235 9.09 8.41 -11.01
CA ALA A 235 9.18 7.94 -12.40
C ALA A 235 9.00 6.42 -12.56
N VAL A 236 8.63 5.69 -11.50
CA VAL A 236 8.46 4.22 -11.57
C VAL A 236 6.95 3.85 -11.67
N PRO A 237 6.56 2.56 -11.75
CA PRO A 237 5.16 2.20 -12.06
C PRO A 237 4.15 2.59 -11.00
N TRP A 238 3.02 3.12 -11.46
CA TRP A 238 1.85 3.39 -10.64
C TRP A 238 1.02 2.12 -10.44
N CYS A 239 0.46 1.93 -9.25
CA CYS A 239 -0.42 0.82 -8.91
C CYS A 239 -1.85 1.33 -8.75
N LEU A 240 -2.84 0.55 -9.20
CA LEU A 240 -4.23 0.74 -8.82
C LEU A 240 -4.53 -0.15 -7.63
N ASP A 241 -4.95 0.42 -6.52
CA ASP A 241 -5.37 -0.33 -5.33
C ASP A 241 -6.87 -0.17 -5.13
N ILE A 242 -7.62 -1.16 -5.62
CA ILE A 242 -9.07 -1.08 -5.77
C ILE A 242 -9.72 -2.29 -5.10
N SER A 243 -10.60 -2.02 -4.14
CA SER A 243 -11.39 -3.01 -3.43
C SER A 243 -12.85 -2.59 -3.42
N ASN A 244 -13.68 -3.28 -4.20
CA ASN A 244 -15.09 -2.97 -4.36
C ASN A 244 -15.95 -4.24 -4.17
N THR A 245 -17.12 -4.09 -3.55
CA THR A 245 -18.12 -5.17 -3.44
C THR A 245 -18.56 -5.73 -4.79
N SER A 246 -18.54 -4.93 -5.86
CA SER A 246 -18.84 -5.40 -7.22
C SER A 246 -17.88 -6.52 -7.68
N GLN A 247 -16.63 -6.54 -7.20
CA GLN A 247 -15.68 -7.63 -7.47
C GLN A 247 -16.08 -8.96 -6.82
N ARG A 248 -16.98 -8.92 -5.82
CA ARG A 248 -17.49 -10.11 -5.11
C ARG A 248 -18.86 -10.55 -5.61
N ALA A 249 -19.51 -9.76 -6.46
CA ALA A 249 -20.73 -10.19 -7.12
C ALA A 249 -20.41 -11.35 -8.07
N PRO A 250 -21.28 -12.36 -8.19
CA PRO A 250 -21.10 -13.40 -9.20
C PRO A 250 -21.08 -12.72 -10.58
N ALA A 251 -19.92 -12.73 -11.21
CA ALA A 251 -19.78 -12.20 -12.56
C ALA A 251 -20.64 -13.03 -13.51
N GLU A 252 -21.41 -12.38 -14.38
CA GLU A 252 -21.74 -13.00 -15.66
C GLU A 252 -20.40 -13.41 -16.29
N SER A 253 -20.31 -14.64 -16.82
CA SER A 253 -19.04 -15.18 -17.30
C SER A 253 -18.35 -14.20 -18.24
N THR A 254 -17.33 -13.49 -17.76
CA THR A 254 -16.49 -12.66 -18.62
C THR A 254 -15.83 -13.61 -19.59
N GLN A 255 -16.18 -13.56 -20.87
CA GLN A 255 -15.46 -14.32 -21.87
C GLN A 255 -14.02 -13.81 -21.86
N ILE A 256 -13.11 -14.63 -21.31
CA ILE A 256 -11.69 -14.46 -21.50
C ILE A 256 -11.46 -14.84 -22.97
N THR A 257 -11.51 -13.85 -23.85
CA THR A 257 -11.06 -14.06 -25.23
C THR A 257 -9.59 -14.46 -25.12
N ALA A 258 -9.29 -15.72 -25.42
CA ALA A 258 -7.92 -16.19 -25.50
C ALA A 258 -7.24 -15.35 -26.59
N MET A 259 -6.52 -14.30 -26.21
CA MET A 259 -5.60 -13.65 -27.11
C MET A 259 -4.53 -14.70 -27.41
N THR A 260 -4.53 -15.20 -28.65
CA THR A 260 -3.40 -15.95 -29.18
C THR A 260 -2.20 -15.02 -29.13
N PHE A 261 -1.35 -15.19 -28.12
CA PHE A 261 -0.08 -14.51 -28.02
C PHE A 261 0.85 -15.09 -29.08
N GLU A 262 0.82 -14.52 -30.28
CA GLU A 262 1.96 -14.66 -31.19
C GLU A 262 3.18 -14.06 -30.50
N THR A 263 4.22 -14.87 -30.38
CA THR A 263 5.42 -14.58 -29.61
C THR A 263 6.14 -13.39 -30.24
N LEU A 264 5.90 -12.18 -29.75
CA LEU A 264 6.77 -11.03 -30.00
C LEU A 264 8.03 -11.18 -29.15
N ALA A 265 8.90 -12.08 -29.59
CA ALA A 265 10.29 -12.07 -29.19
C ALA A 265 10.96 -10.85 -29.84
N SER A 266 10.91 -9.69 -29.19
CA SER A 266 11.76 -8.56 -29.57
C SER A 266 12.38 -7.90 -28.34
N LYS A 267 13.69 -8.18 -28.22
CA LYS A 267 14.77 -7.42 -27.59
C LYS A 267 14.37 -6.04 -27.05
N ASN A 268 14.26 -5.95 -25.73
CA ASN A 268 14.87 -4.90 -24.89
C ASN A 268 14.60 -5.24 -23.44
N SER A 269 15.40 -6.16 -22.90
CA SER A 269 15.50 -6.38 -21.46
C SER A 269 16.38 -5.28 -20.85
N ALA A 270 15.85 -4.07 -20.74
CA ALA A 270 16.27 -3.22 -19.64
C ALA A 270 15.63 -3.82 -18.39
N PRO A 271 16.38 -4.09 -17.31
CA PRO A 271 15.75 -4.42 -16.04
C PRO A 271 14.87 -3.23 -15.65
N PHE A 272 13.58 -3.47 -15.44
CA PHE A 272 12.85 -2.66 -14.48
C PHE A 272 13.60 -2.87 -13.15
N TRP A 273 14.06 -1.79 -12.52
CA TRP A 273 14.97 -1.67 -11.36
C TRP A 273 16.45 -1.49 -11.68
#